data_AF-A0A5K1FSD1-F1
#
_entry.id   AF-A0A5K1FSD1-F1
#
_cell.length_a   1.000
_cell.length_b   1.000
_cell.length_c   1.000
_cell.angle_alpha   90.00
_cell.angle_beta   90.00
_cell.angle_gamma   90.00
#
_symmetry.space_group_name_H-M   'P 1'
#
loop_
_entity.id
_entity.type
_entity.pdbx_description
1 polymer ?
#
loop_
_entity_poly.entity_id
_entity_poly.type
_entity_poly.pdbx_seq_one_letter_code
_entity_poly.pdbx_strand_id
1 'polypeptide(L)' 'VEMHPLWNQSKLRQFCAEKGVHVSAYSPLGGKGALWGSNAVMDNKELQQIAEARGKSVAQ' A
#
# COMPACT_ATOMS: atom_id res chain seq x y z
N VAL A 1 -10.36 3.34 -3.00
CA VAL A 1 -10.23 1.87 -3.17
C VAL A 1 -9.12 1.34 -2.30
N GLU A 2 -9.20 0.10 -1.82
CA GLU A 2 -8.08 -0.51 -1.10
C GLU A 2 -6.85 -0.58 -2.00
N MET A 3 -5.75 -0.02 -1.51
CA MET A 3 -4.49 0.01 -2.24
C MET A 3 -3.30 0.18 -1.30
N HIS A 4 -2.34 -0.74 -1.39
CA HIS A 4 -1.10 -0.78 -0.62
C HIS A 4 -0.03 -1.56 -1.42
N PRO A 5 1.24 -1.64 -1.01
CA PRO A 5 2.28 -2.30 -1.82
C PRO A 5 1.97 -3.74 -2.24
N LEU A 6 1.34 -4.53 -1.35
CA LEU A 6 0.91 -5.90 -1.65
C LEU A 6 -0.37 -5.99 -2.51
N TRP A 7 -1.10 -4.87 -2.70
CA TRP A 7 -2.31 -4.78 -3.49
C TRP A 7 -2.34 -3.44 -4.25
N ASN A 8 -1.46 -3.31 -5.23
CA ASN A 8 -1.13 -2.02 -5.85
C ASN A 8 -2.15 -1.51 -6.88
N GLN A 9 -3.20 -2.30 -7.18
CA GLN A 9 -4.29 -1.95 -8.10
C GLN A 9 -3.82 -1.51 -9.51
N SER A 10 -2.74 -2.10 -10.05
CA SER A 10 -2.12 -1.67 -11.32
C SER A 10 -3.11 -1.51 -12.49
N LYS A 11 -3.94 -2.53 -12.74
CA LYS A 11 -4.96 -2.51 -13.81
C LYS A 11 -6.02 -1.42 -13.60
N LEU A 12 -6.52 -1.27 -12.37
CA LEU A 12 -7.53 -0.26 -12.04
C LEU A 12 -6.94 1.15 -12.14
N ARG A 13 -5.73 1.36 -11.64
CA ARG A 13 -5.02 2.64 -11.76
C ARG A 13 -4.83 3.05 -13.23
N GLN A 14 -4.45 2.10 -14.08
CA GLN A 14 -4.31 2.35 -15.51
C GLN A 14 -5.65 2.76 -16.13
N PHE A 15 -6.71 1.99 -15.88
CA PHE A 15 -8.05 2.31 -16.37
C PHE A 15 -8.52 3.70 -15.90
N CYS A 16 -8.37 4.01 -14.61
CA CYS A 16 -8.76 5.31 -14.06
C CYS A 16 -7.93 6.46 -14.68
N ALA A 17 -6.63 6.26 -14.89
CA ALA A 17 -5.77 7.25 -15.53
C ALA A 17 -6.20 7.53 -16.98
N GLU A 18 -6.50 6.49 -17.77
CA GLU A 18 -7.01 6.63 -19.14
C GLU A 18 -8.36 7.38 -19.21
N LYS A 19 -9.13 7.35 -18.12
CA LYS A 19 -10.44 8.01 -18.02
C LYS A 19 -10.41 9.36 -17.27
N GLY A 20 -9.23 9.82 -16.83
CA GLY A 20 -9.11 11.05 -16.04
C GLY A 20 -9.77 10.96 -14.65
N VAL A 21 -9.95 9.76 -14.11
CA VAL A 21 -10.55 9.51 -12.80
C VAL A 21 -9.47 9.46 -11.72
N HIS A 22 -9.61 10.27 -10.67
CA HIS A 22 -8.70 10.24 -9.53
C HIS A 22 -8.91 8.97 -8.68
N VAL A 23 -7.82 8.32 -8.28
CA VAL A 23 -7.83 7.17 -7.39
C VAL A 23 -7.34 7.60 -6.01
N SER A 24 -8.18 7.46 -4.99
CA SER A 24 -7.79 7.63 -3.58
C SER A 24 -7.63 6.27 -2.89
N ALA A 25 -6.50 6.09 -2.19
CA ALA A 25 -6.16 4.85 -1.50
C ALA A 25 -6.85 4.75 -0.13
N TYR A 26 -7.45 3.60 0.16
CA TYR A 26 -7.94 3.19 1.47
C TYR A 26 -7.05 2.05 2.01
N SER A 27 -6.95 1.93 3.33
CA SER A 27 -6.06 0.97 4.01
C SER A 27 -4.63 0.93 3.44
N PRO A 28 -3.93 2.07 3.28
CA PRO A 28 -2.61 2.11 2.66
C PRO A 28 -1.54 1.29 3.39
N LEU A 29 -1.77 0.98 4.67
CA LEU A 29 -0.90 0.18 5.53
C LEU A 29 -1.44 -1.25 5.80
N GLY A 30 -2.37 -1.74 4.96
CA GLY A 30 -2.90 -3.12 5.06
C GLY A 30 -3.87 -3.37 6.22
N GLY A 31 -4.40 -2.32 6.85
CA GLY A 31 -5.34 -2.46 7.96
C GLY A 31 -4.70 -2.92 9.28
N LYS A 32 -3.41 -2.65 9.50
CA LYS A 32 -2.73 -2.93 10.78
C LYS A 32 -3.56 -2.50 11.99
N GLY A 33 -3.86 -3.44 12.88
CA GLY A 33 -4.64 -3.22 14.10
C GLY A 33 -6.16 -3.30 13.96
N ALA A 34 -6.70 -3.46 12.75
CA ALA A 34 -8.12 -3.74 12.55
C ALA A 34 -8.42 -5.24 12.72
N LEU A 35 -9.61 -5.59 13.23
CA LEU A 35 -10.05 -6.98 13.42
C LEU A 35 -10.08 -7.82 12.13
N TRP A 36 -10.29 -7.15 11.00
CA TRP A 36 -10.35 -7.75 9.66
C TRP A 36 -9.05 -7.54 8.86
N GLY A 37 -8.07 -6.84 9.42
CA GLY A 37 -6.83 -6.47 8.75
C GLY A 37 -5.70 -7.47 9.01
N SER A 38 -4.56 -7.24 8.37
CA SER A 38 -3.34 -8.04 8.54
C SER A 38 -2.12 -7.14 8.68
N ASN A 39 -1.09 -7.61 9.38
CA ASN A 39 0.20 -6.93 9.43
C ASN A 39 1.09 -7.23 8.22
N ALA A 40 0.62 -8.02 7.24
CA ALA A 40 1.43 -8.47 6.11
C ALA A 40 2.17 -7.34 5.36
N VAL A 41 1.54 -6.16 5.23
CA VAL A 41 2.20 -4.99 4.61
C VAL A 41 3.33 -4.47 5.50
N MET A 42 3.09 -4.33 6.80
CA MET A 42 4.05 -3.74 7.74
C MET A 42 5.21 -4.70 8.10
N ASP A 43 4.97 -6.01 7.99
CA ASP A 43 5.94 -7.07 8.28
C ASP A 43 6.64 -7.57 7.00
N ASN A 44 6.39 -6.95 5.84
CA ASN A 44 7.04 -7.31 4.60
C ASN A 44 8.54 -6.98 4.64
N LYS A 45 9.39 -8.00 4.40
CA LYS A 45 10.86 -7.90 4.53
C LYS A 45 11.46 -6.90 3.54
N GLU A 46 10.96 -6.88 2.31
CA GLU A 46 11.46 -5.99 1.27
C GLU A 46 11.17 -4.53 1.64
N LEU A 47 9.97 -4.24 2.16
CA LEU A 47 9.62 -2.90 2.64
C LEU A 47 10.45 -2.49 3.87
N GLN A 48 10.74 -3.42 4.79
CA GLN A 48 11.62 -3.16 5.93
C GLN A 48 13.04 -2.82 5.49
N GLN A 49 13.60 -3.57 4.54
CA GLN A 49 14.93 -3.31 3.99
C GLN A 49 15.00 -1.94 3.29
N ILE A 50 13.96 -1.58 2.54
CA ILE A 50 13.87 -0.26 1.90
C ILE A 50 13.80 0.84 2.97
N ALA A 51 12.97 0.67 4.00
CA ALA A 51 12.82 1.63 5.08
C ALA A 51 14.15 1.86 5.82
N GLU A 52 14.87 0.78 6.15
CA GLU A 52 16.20 0.83 6.77
C GLU A 52 17.21 1.56 5.87
N ALA A 53 17.32 1.17 4.60
CA ALA A 53 18.24 1.79 3.64
C ALA A 53 17.95 3.28 3.41
N ARG A 54 16.72 3.74 3.67
CA ARG A 54 16.29 5.14 3.53
C ARG A 54 16.24 5.91 4.84
N GLY A 55 16.49 5.26 5.99
CA GLY A 55 16.33 5.86 7.31
C GLY A 55 14.89 6.34 7.57
N LYS A 56 13.89 5.56 7.14
CA LYS A 56 12.45 5.86 7.28
C LYS A 56 11.73 4.74 8.02
N SER A 57 10.48 4.99 8.40
CA SER A 57 9.58 3.93 8.86
C SER A 57 8.96 3.20 7.66
N VAL A 58 8.50 1.96 7.82
CA VAL A 58 7.80 1.21 6.76
C VAL A 58 6.53 1.91 6.26
N ALA A 59 5.93 2.77 7.08
CA ALA A 59 4.73 3.52 6.72
C ALA A 59 5.02 4.75 5.82
N GLN A 60 6.28 5.19 5.71
CA GLN A 60 6.71 6.37 4.97
C GLN A 60 7.44 5.98 3.68
#